data_AF-A0A931CZJ8-F1
#
_entry.id   AF-A0A931CZJ8-F1
#
_cell.length_a   1.000
_cell.length_b   1.000
_cell.length_c   1.000
_cell.angle_alpha   90.00
_cell.angle_beta   90.00
_cell.angle_gamma   90.00
#
_symmetry.space_group_name_H-M   'P 1'
#
loop_
_entity.id
_entity.type
_entity.pdbx_description
1 polymer ?
#
loop_
_entity_poly.entity_id
_entity_poly.type
_entity_poly.pdbx_seq_one_letter_code
_entity_poly.pdbx_strand_id
1 'polypeptide(L)'
;TALFLHSDTAHLLGNLAGIFLFAGPVIRISGSGSGPLFLLFAGTGGNLINAGFRGTALLSIGASTAVMGAAGGLAAYQMMRKGPLRRRDRIMPLIAGATLMAFLSHGENTDVWAHVFGSLCGFFAGIFFFPLTTVCRFRLREPMALAITLIILMSAVFAGLMK
;
A
#
# COMPACT_ATOMS: atom_id res chain seq x y z
N THR A 1 -0.62 -0.23 31.38
CA THR A 1 -0.31 -1.59 30.86
C THR A 1 -1.41 -2.18 29.97
N ALA A 2 -2.69 -1.85 30.13
CA ALA A 2 -3.73 -2.23 29.13
C ALA A 2 -3.70 -1.37 27.84
N LEU A 3 -3.25 -0.12 27.93
CA LEU A 3 -3.23 0.85 26.83
C LEU A 3 -2.32 0.39 25.65
N PHE A 4 -1.13 -0.14 25.95
CA PHE A 4 -0.18 -0.65 24.95
C PHE A 4 -0.70 -1.92 24.25
N LEU A 5 -1.28 -2.88 25.00
CA LEU A 5 -1.82 -4.11 24.44
C LEU A 5 -3.06 -3.85 23.54
N HIS A 6 -3.91 -2.90 23.94
CA HIS A 6 -5.05 -2.48 23.12
C HIS A 6 -4.60 -1.74 21.85
N SER A 7 -3.60 -0.87 21.96
CA SER A 7 -3.04 -0.14 20.81
C SER A 7 -2.47 -1.12 19.78
N ASP A 8 -1.67 -2.09 20.19
CA ASP A 8 -1.03 -3.04 19.26
C ASP A 8 -2.06 -3.95 18.57
N THR A 9 -3.08 -4.42 19.31
CA THR A 9 -4.14 -5.28 18.74
C THR A 9 -5.04 -4.50 17.78
N ALA A 10 -5.44 -3.28 18.16
CA ALA A 10 -6.26 -2.43 17.29
C ALA A 10 -5.50 -2.00 16.03
N HIS A 11 -4.20 -1.69 16.15
CA HIS A 11 -3.32 -1.40 15.01
C HIS A 11 -3.20 -2.59 14.07
N LEU A 12 -2.97 -3.79 14.60
CA LEU A 12 -2.88 -5.01 13.80
C LEU A 12 -4.21 -5.31 13.07
N LEU A 13 -5.34 -5.25 13.78
CA LEU A 13 -6.67 -5.46 13.20
C LEU A 13 -6.97 -4.41 12.12
N GLY A 14 -6.61 -3.16 12.35
CA GLY A 14 -6.74 -2.09 11.37
C GLY A 14 -5.92 -2.36 10.10
N ASN A 15 -4.67 -2.82 10.24
CA ASN A 15 -3.84 -3.20 9.11
C ASN A 15 -4.41 -4.40 8.35
N LEU A 16 -4.90 -5.42 9.04
CA LEU A 16 -5.56 -6.58 8.40
C LEU A 16 -6.82 -6.17 7.64
N ALA A 17 -7.67 -5.33 8.25
CA ALA A 17 -8.85 -4.78 7.58
C ALA A 17 -8.45 -3.94 6.36
N GLY A 18 -7.42 -3.12 6.49
CA GLY A 18 -6.86 -2.33 5.38
C GLY A 18 -6.32 -3.18 4.25
N ILE A 19 -5.60 -4.26 4.53
CA ILE A 19 -5.12 -5.21 3.53
C ILE A 19 -6.33 -5.83 2.82
N PHE A 20 -7.32 -6.33 3.56
CA PHE A 20 -8.50 -6.95 2.97
C PHE A 20 -9.28 -5.97 2.06
N LEU A 21 -9.51 -4.75 2.54
CA LEU A 21 -10.34 -3.75 1.85
C LEU A 21 -9.61 -3.06 0.68
N PHE A 22 -8.28 -2.92 0.71
CA PHE A 22 -7.52 -2.15 -0.30
C PHE A 22 -6.55 -2.99 -1.11
N ALA A 23 -5.77 -3.86 -0.47
CA ALA A 23 -4.85 -4.73 -1.21
C ALA A 23 -5.62 -5.75 -2.06
N GLY A 24 -6.72 -6.32 -1.53
CA GLY A 24 -7.57 -7.26 -2.25
C GLY A 24 -8.05 -6.73 -3.62
N PRO A 25 -8.70 -5.56 -3.68
CA PRO A 25 -9.08 -4.95 -4.95
C PRO A 25 -7.90 -4.65 -5.89
N VAL A 26 -6.76 -4.16 -5.38
CA VAL A 26 -5.56 -3.92 -6.21
C VAL A 26 -5.10 -5.23 -6.87
N ILE A 27 -5.00 -6.31 -6.10
CA ILE A 27 -4.60 -7.64 -6.61
C ILE A 27 -5.62 -8.14 -7.64
N ARG A 28 -6.91 -7.95 -7.38
CA ARG A 28 -7.97 -8.36 -8.31
C ARG A 28 -7.91 -7.60 -9.64
N ILE A 29 -7.57 -6.31 -9.60
CA ILE A 29 -7.45 -5.46 -10.79
C ILE A 29 -6.19 -5.78 -11.58
N SER A 30 -5.08 -6.04 -10.90
CA SER A 30 -3.74 -6.09 -11.51
C SER A 30 -3.22 -7.50 -11.78
N GLY A 31 -3.66 -8.49 -11.02
CA GLY A 31 -3.16 -9.87 -11.06
C GLY A 31 -2.46 -10.31 -9.77
N SER A 32 -2.32 -11.63 -9.61
CA SER A 32 -1.79 -12.27 -8.40
C SER A 32 -0.29 -12.05 -8.18
N GLY A 33 0.48 -11.71 -9.21
CA GLY A 33 1.90 -11.34 -9.08
C GLY A 33 2.10 -9.82 -9.16
N SER A 34 1.47 -9.17 -10.15
CA SER A 34 1.64 -7.73 -10.37
C SER A 34 1.08 -6.89 -9.22
N GLY A 35 -0.06 -7.30 -8.65
CA GLY A 35 -0.70 -6.61 -7.53
C GLY A 35 0.17 -6.56 -6.27
N PRO A 36 0.64 -7.71 -5.75
CA PRO A 36 1.55 -7.72 -4.60
C PRO A 36 2.85 -6.94 -4.84
N LEU A 37 3.41 -7.03 -6.06
CA LEU A 37 4.61 -6.27 -6.41
C LEU A 37 4.39 -4.77 -6.34
N PHE A 38 3.25 -4.28 -6.84
CA PHE A 38 2.86 -2.87 -6.72
C PHE A 38 2.71 -2.44 -5.26
N LEU A 39 2.09 -3.27 -4.42
CA LEU A 39 1.90 -2.98 -2.99
C LEU A 39 3.23 -2.87 -2.25
N LEU A 40 4.17 -3.79 -2.53
CA LEU A 40 5.52 -3.73 -1.99
C LEU A 40 6.25 -2.46 -2.43
N PHE A 41 6.13 -2.11 -3.72
CA PHE A 41 6.74 -0.89 -4.26
C PHE A 41 6.18 0.36 -3.59
N ALA A 42 4.85 0.50 -3.51
CA ALA A 42 4.21 1.67 -2.93
C ALA A 42 4.50 1.83 -1.43
N GLY A 43 4.44 0.73 -0.67
CA GLY A 43 4.76 0.75 0.77
C GLY A 43 6.23 1.08 1.03
N THR A 44 7.14 0.43 0.31
CA THR A 44 8.59 0.65 0.46
C THR A 44 8.97 2.07 0.02
N GLY A 45 8.45 2.54 -1.11
CA GLY A 45 8.67 3.90 -1.60
C GLY A 45 8.18 4.96 -0.62
N GLY A 46 6.99 4.78 -0.03
CA GLY A 46 6.48 5.66 1.01
C GLY A 46 7.39 5.73 2.24
N ASN A 47 7.88 4.58 2.72
CA ASN A 47 8.79 4.54 3.87
C ASN A 47 10.16 5.16 3.55
N LEU A 48 10.69 4.98 2.34
CA LEU A 48 11.95 5.59 1.92
C LEU A 48 11.85 7.12 1.85
N ILE A 49 10.76 7.63 1.28
CA ILE A 49 10.50 9.09 1.24
C ILE A 49 10.37 9.63 2.67
N ASN A 50 9.65 8.92 3.53
CA ASN A 50 9.49 9.30 4.94
C ASN A 50 10.82 9.33 5.71
N ALA A 51 11.67 8.32 5.52
CA ALA A 51 12.99 8.24 6.15
C ALA A 51 13.89 9.40 5.73
N GLY A 52 13.90 9.75 4.43
CA GLY A 52 14.59 10.93 3.91
C GLY A 52 14.03 12.24 4.47
N PHE A 53 12.69 12.34 4.58
CA PHE A 53 12.02 13.52 5.12
C PHE A 53 12.30 13.75 6.62
N ARG A 54 12.32 12.68 7.42
CA ARG A 54 12.56 12.75 8.87
C ARG A 54 14.04 12.70 9.25
N GLY A 55 14.96 12.44 8.32
CA GLY A 55 16.39 12.27 8.59
C GLY A 55 16.71 11.08 9.50
N THR A 56 15.79 10.10 9.62
CA THR A 56 15.97 8.91 10.47
C THR A 56 15.75 7.65 9.64
N ALA A 57 16.66 6.67 9.77
CA ALA A 57 16.60 5.40 9.05
C ALA A 57 15.70 4.36 9.74
N LEU A 58 14.66 4.80 10.45
CA LEU A 58 13.63 3.90 10.99
C LEU A 58 12.77 3.39 9.83
N LEU A 59 13.32 2.44 9.09
CA LEU A 59 12.61 1.65 8.09
C LEU A 59 11.61 0.76 8.84
N SER A 60 10.43 1.29 9.10
CA SER A 60 9.31 0.45 9.49
C SER A 60 8.94 -0.43 8.29
N ILE A 61 8.91 -1.75 8.46
CA ILE A 61 8.34 -2.67 7.48
C ILE A 61 6.81 -2.47 7.57
N GLY A 62 6.34 -1.37 7.01
CA GLY A 62 5.01 -0.86 7.29
C GLY A 62 3.97 -1.52 6.40
N ALA A 63 3.37 -2.60 6.89
CA ALA A 63 2.12 -3.12 6.34
C ALA A 63 1.08 -2.00 6.21
N SER A 64 1.04 -1.06 7.16
CA SER A 64 0.20 0.14 7.13
C SER A 64 0.54 1.08 5.97
N THR A 65 1.82 1.29 5.67
CA THR A 65 2.26 2.09 4.51
C THR A 65 1.86 1.45 3.20
N ALA A 66 1.92 0.11 3.10
CA ALA A 66 1.45 -0.62 1.93
C ALA A 66 -0.08 -0.52 1.76
N VAL A 67 -0.85 -0.55 2.85
CA VAL A 67 -2.32 -0.30 2.82
C VAL A 67 -2.61 1.12 2.32
N MET A 68 -1.88 2.12 2.79
CA MET A 68 -2.01 3.50 2.31
C MET A 68 -1.64 3.62 0.84
N GLY A 69 -0.57 2.95 0.41
CA GLY A 69 -0.20 2.83 -1.00
C GLY A 69 -1.29 2.17 -1.85
N ALA A 70 -1.95 1.14 -1.32
CA ALA A 70 -3.09 0.51 -1.98
C ALA A 70 -4.26 1.49 -2.16
N ALA A 71 -4.57 2.29 -1.13
CA ALA A 71 -5.59 3.33 -1.21
C ALA A 71 -5.27 4.40 -2.25
N GLY A 72 -4.02 4.89 -2.28
CA GLY A 72 -3.54 5.80 -3.32
C GLY A 72 -3.64 5.21 -4.73
N GLY A 73 -3.22 3.95 -4.90
CA GLY A 73 -3.34 3.23 -6.16
C GLY A 73 -4.79 3.09 -6.64
N LEU A 74 -5.72 2.72 -5.75
CA LEU A 74 -7.14 2.63 -6.11
C LEU A 74 -7.74 3.99 -6.46
N ALA A 75 -7.32 5.07 -5.80
CA ALA A 75 -7.70 6.42 -6.18
C ALA A 75 -7.22 6.76 -7.61
N ALA A 76 -5.96 6.45 -7.93
CA ALA A 76 -5.43 6.63 -9.29
C ALA A 76 -6.22 5.81 -10.32
N TYR A 77 -6.45 4.53 -10.05
CA TYR A 77 -7.24 3.65 -10.91
C TYR A 77 -8.64 4.22 -11.19
N GLN A 78 -9.32 4.70 -10.14
CA GLN A 78 -10.67 5.27 -10.25
C GLN A 78 -10.70 6.60 -11.01
N MET A 79 -9.65 7.43 -10.90
CA MET A 79 -9.52 8.65 -11.71
C MET A 79 -9.32 8.36 -13.20
N MET A 80 -8.68 7.24 -13.53
CA MET A 80 -8.36 6.86 -14.91
C MET A 80 -9.48 6.06 -15.59
N ARG A 81 -10.38 5.45 -14.82
CA ARG A 81 -11.52 4.69 -15.36
C ARG A 81 -12.44 5.60 -16.17
N LYS A 82 -12.60 5.27 -17.45
CA LYS A 82 -13.61 5.85 -18.33
C LYS A 82 -14.96 5.18 -18.09
N GLY A 83 -16.01 5.96 -17.83
CA GLY A 83 -17.38 5.47 -17.63
C GLY A 83 -18.28 6.48 -16.91
N PRO A 84 -19.61 6.26 -16.89
CA PRO A 84 -20.61 7.17 -16.33
C PRO A 84 -20.66 7.11 -14.78
N LEU A 85 -19.51 6.99 -14.12
CA LEU A 85 -19.44 7.05 -12.66
C LEU A 85 -19.81 8.46 -12.19
N ARG A 86 -20.67 8.55 -11.17
CA ARG A 86 -21.01 9.84 -10.56
C ARG A 86 -19.73 10.41 -9.93
N ARG A 87 -19.61 11.74 -9.89
CA ARG A 87 -18.44 12.43 -9.29
C ARG A 87 -18.10 11.92 -7.89
N ARG A 88 -19.13 11.55 -7.10
CA ARG A 88 -19.01 10.90 -5.79
C ARG A 88 -18.18 9.61 -5.83
N ASP A 89 -18.43 8.72 -6.78
CA ASP A 89 -17.83 7.39 -6.85
C ASP A 89 -16.33 7.42 -7.21
N ARG A 90 -15.88 8.54 -7.79
CA ARG A 90 -14.45 8.82 -8.04
C ARG A 90 -13.72 9.33 -6.81
N ILE A 91 -14.42 10.02 -5.91
CA ILE A 91 -13.85 10.64 -4.69
C ILE A 91 -13.97 9.71 -3.48
N MET A 92 -14.94 8.77 -3.47
CA MET A 92 -15.10 7.78 -2.40
C MET A 92 -13.84 6.98 -2.05
N PRO A 93 -12.98 6.54 -2.99
CA PRO A 93 -11.72 5.88 -2.65
C PRO A 93 -10.73 6.79 -1.92
N LEU A 94 -10.68 8.09 -2.28
CA LEU A 94 -9.87 9.08 -1.58
C LEU A 94 -10.40 9.34 -0.17
N ILE A 95 -11.73 9.46 -0.03
CA ILE A 95 -12.38 9.63 1.28
C ILE A 95 -12.18 8.38 2.13
N ALA A 96 -12.36 7.18 1.58
CA ALA A 96 -12.14 5.92 2.28
C ALA A 96 -10.67 5.79 2.71
N GLY A 97 -9.72 6.10 1.83
CA GLY A 97 -8.30 6.16 2.15
C GLY A 97 -7.97 7.17 3.25
N ALA A 98 -8.56 8.37 3.20
CA ALA A 98 -8.40 9.40 4.24
C ALA A 98 -9.06 9.00 5.57
N THR A 99 -10.22 8.37 5.54
CA THR A 99 -10.90 7.83 6.73
C THR A 99 -10.06 6.72 7.35
N LEU A 100 -9.52 5.80 6.55
CA LEU A 100 -8.59 4.78 7.06
C LEU A 100 -7.29 5.35 7.56
N MET A 101 -6.76 6.38 6.91
CA MET A 101 -5.60 7.09 7.42
C MET A 101 -5.92 7.70 8.79
N ALA A 102 -7.09 8.30 8.98
CA ALA A 102 -7.51 8.85 10.28
C ALA A 102 -7.74 7.76 11.35
N PHE A 103 -8.31 6.61 10.97
CA PHE A 103 -8.52 5.47 11.86
C PHE A 103 -7.21 4.76 12.23
N LEU A 104 -6.31 4.56 11.27
CA LEU A 104 -5.03 3.85 11.45
C LEU A 104 -3.92 4.74 12.01
N SER A 105 -4.09 6.06 12.02
CA SER A 105 -3.12 7.00 12.59
C SER A 105 -3.38 7.34 14.06
N HIS A 106 -4.33 6.68 14.73
CA HIS A 106 -4.58 6.86 16.15
C HIS A 106 -3.60 6.04 16.99
N GLY A 107 -2.67 6.71 17.68
CA GLY A 107 -1.73 6.10 18.63
C GLY A 107 -0.44 6.91 18.77
N GLU A 108 0.15 6.95 19.96
CA GLU A 108 1.34 7.76 20.30
C GLU A 108 2.60 7.42 19.46
N ASN A 109 2.59 6.30 18.72
CA ASN A 109 3.72 5.82 17.92
C ASN A 109 3.43 5.71 16.41
N THR A 110 2.33 6.30 15.91
CA THR A 110 2.01 6.20 14.48
C THR A 110 2.76 7.22 13.63
N ASP A 111 3.49 6.76 12.62
CA ASP A 111 4.13 7.66 11.66
C ASP A 111 3.14 8.12 10.57
N VAL A 112 2.45 9.23 10.86
CA VAL A 112 1.48 9.86 9.95
C VAL A 112 2.11 10.20 8.59
N TRP A 113 3.37 10.66 8.57
CA TRP A 113 4.04 11.03 7.33
C TRP A 113 4.35 9.82 6.47
N ALA A 114 4.69 8.67 7.07
CA ALA A 114 4.80 7.42 6.33
C ALA A 114 3.48 7.09 5.61
N HIS A 115 2.32 7.26 6.25
CA HIS A 115 1.01 7.04 5.63
C HIS A 115 0.71 8.01 4.47
N VAL A 116 1.05 9.30 4.63
CA VAL A 116 0.92 10.31 3.56
C VAL A 116 1.76 9.89 2.36
N PHE A 117 3.05 9.60 2.59
CA PHE A 117 3.98 9.26 1.53
C PHE A 117 3.65 7.91 0.88
N GLY A 118 3.17 6.94 1.63
CA GLY A 118 2.62 5.69 1.10
C GLY A 118 1.47 5.96 0.13
N SER A 119 0.49 6.76 0.55
CA SER A 119 -0.65 7.13 -0.29
C SER A 119 -0.22 7.86 -1.57
N LEU A 120 0.68 8.84 -1.46
CA LEU A 120 1.20 9.58 -2.61
C LEU A 120 1.99 8.67 -3.55
N CYS A 121 2.88 7.84 -3.01
CA CYS A 121 3.67 6.89 -3.80
C CYS A 121 2.76 5.93 -4.56
N GLY A 122 1.76 5.35 -3.90
CA GLY A 122 0.76 4.48 -4.53
C GLY A 122 -0.06 5.20 -5.59
N PHE A 123 -0.49 6.44 -5.35
CA PHE A 123 -1.23 7.23 -6.33
C PHE A 123 -0.42 7.49 -7.60
N PHE A 124 0.78 8.06 -7.47
CA PHE A 124 1.62 8.37 -8.62
C PHE A 124 2.11 7.10 -9.34
N ALA A 125 2.49 6.05 -8.61
CA ALA A 125 2.83 4.77 -9.21
C ALA A 125 1.64 4.17 -9.97
N GLY A 126 0.43 4.26 -9.40
CA GLY A 126 -0.81 3.77 -10.00
C GLY A 126 -1.09 4.38 -11.37
N ILE A 127 -0.83 5.69 -11.55
CA ILE A 127 -1.02 6.39 -12.82
C ILE A 127 -0.27 5.71 -13.98
N PHE A 128 0.92 5.18 -13.72
CA PHE A 128 1.71 4.49 -14.74
C PHE A 128 1.45 2.98 -14.75
N PHE A 129 1.30 2.38 -13.57
CA PHE A 129 1.20 0.94 -13.38
C PHE A 129 -0.08 0.33 -14.00
N PHE A 130 -1.25 0.96 -13.80
CA PHE A 130 -2.50 0.40 -14.32
C PHE A 130 -2.56 0.39 -15.86
N PRO A 131 -2.17 1.45 -16.59
CA PRO A 131 -2.02 1.36 -18.04
C PRO A 131 -1.02 0.31 -18.48
N LEU A 132 0.16 0.27 -17.85
CA LEU A 132 1.23 -0.65 -18.25
C LEU A 132 0.77 -2.12 -18.13
N THR A 133 0.08 -2.47 -17.03
CA THR A 133 -0.49 -3.81 -16.84
C THR A 133 -1.62 -4.14 -17.83
N THR A 134 -2.30 -3.15 -18.40
CA THR A 134 -3.29 -3.41 -19.47
C THR A 134 -2.64 -3.67 -20.83
N VAL A 135 -1.51 -3.03 -21.14
CA VAL A 135 -0.81 -3.12 -22.42
C VAL A 135 0.16 -4.32 -22.45
N CYS A 136 0.94 -4.52 -21.39
CA CYS A 136 1.92 -5.60 -21.29
C CYS A 136 1.25 -6.92 -20.91
N ARG A 137 0.56 -7.58 -21.84
CA ARG A 137 -0.09 -8.89 -21.62
C ARG A 137 0.73 -10.01 -22.24
N PHE A 138 1.72 -10.52 -21.51
CA PHE A 138 2.50 -11.70 -21.90
C PHE A 138 2.43 -12.81 -20.83
N ARG A 139 2.56 -14.06 -21.27
CA ARG A 139 2.32 -15.27 -20.44
C ARG A 139 3.14 -15.28 -19.14
N LEU A 140 4.36 -14.77 -19.17
CA LEU A 140 5.28 -14.82 -18.02
C LEU A 140 5.17 -13.65 -17.05
N ARG A 141 4.34 -12.64 -17.31
CA ARG A 141 4.28 -11.43 -16.48
C ARG A 141 3.96 -11.73 -15.01
N GLU A 142 2.83 -12.40 -14.77
CA GLU A 142 2.38 -12.71 -13.41
C GLU A 142 3.33 -13.65 -12.66
N PRO A 143 3.81 -14.78 -13.21
CA PRO A 143 4.76 -15.62 -12.49
C PRO A 143 6.10 -14.91 -12.22
N MET A 144 6.58 -14.06 -13.14
CA MET A 144 7.78 -13.26 -12.90
C MET A 144 7.56 -12.22 -11.79
N ALA A 145 6.46 -11.49 -11.82
CA ALA A 145 6.13 -10.50 -10.79
C ALA A 145 5.94 -11.16 -9.41
N LEU A 146 5.33 -12.35 -9.38
CA LEU A 146 5.21 -13.15 -8.16
C LEU A 146 6.58 -13.62 -7.66
N ALA A 147 7.44 -14.14 -8.53
CA ALA A 147 8.79 -14.57 -8.15
C ALA A 147 9.60 -13.40 -7.57
N ILE A 148 9.55 -12.23 -8.19
CA ILE A 148 10.20 -11.01 -7.68
C ILE A 148 9.63 -10.64 -6.30
N THR A 149 8.30 -10.64 -6.15
CA THR A 149 7.64 -10.36 -4.87
C THR A 149 8.12 -11.31 -3.78
N LEU A 150 8.15 -12.61 -4.05
CA LEU A 150 8.59 -13.63 -3.09
C LEU A 150 10.07 -13.46 -2.74
N ILE A 151 10.93 -13.17 -3.71
CA ILE A 151 12.37 -12.90 -3.47
C ILE A 151 12.54 -11.70 -2.53
N ILE A 152 11.80 -10.60 -2.76
CA ILE A 152 11.85 -9.41 -1.90
C ILE A 152 11.36 -9.75 -0.47
N LEU A 153 10.27 -10.49 -0.35
CA LEU A 153 9.76 -10.89 0.97
C LEU A 153 10.74 -11.81 1.70
N MET A 154 11.34 -12.77 1.00
CA MET A 154 12.32 -13.69 1.58
C MET A 154 13.61 -12.98 1.98
N SER A 155 14.09 -12.03 1.18
CA SER A 155 15.27 -11.23 1.55
C SER A 155 15.00 -10.35 2.77
N ALA A 156 13.79 -9.77 2.87
CA ALA A 156 13.38 -8.99 4.04
C ALA A 156 13.29 -9.84 5.32
N VAL A 157 12.69 -11.03 5.23
CA VAL A 157 12.62 -11.98 6.35
C VAL A 157 14.02 -12.41 6.79
N PHE A 158 14.88 -12.78 5.84
CA PHE A 158 16.25 -13.19 6.14
C PHE A 158 17.06 -12.08 6.79
N ALA A 159 16.98 -10.85 6.27
CA ALA A 159 17.62 -9.68 6.87
C ALA A 159 17.09 -9.36 8.28
N GLY A 160 15.83 -9.65 8.57
CA GLY A 160 15.23 -9.51 9.89
C GLY A 160 15.72 -10.57 10.89
N LEU A 161 15.99 -11.80 10.44
CA LEU A 161 16.50 -12.88 11.30
C LEU A 161 17.98 -12.72 11.68
N MET A 162 18.74 -11.94 10.91
CA MET A 162 20.17 -11.69 11.16
C MET A 162 20.45 -10.49 12.08
N LYS A 163 19.43 -9.78 12.55
CA LYS A 163 19.53 -8.66 13.50
C LYS A 163 19.22 -9.14 14.91
#